data_AF-A0A6I2GTC4-F1
#
_entry.id   AF-A0A6I2GTC4-F1
#
_cell.length_a   1.000
_cell.length_b   1.000
_cell.length_c   1.000
_cell.angle_alpha   90.00
_cell.angle_beta   90.00
_cell.angle_gamma   90.00
#
_symmetry.space_group_name_H-M   'P 1'
#
loop_
_entity.id
_entity.type
_entity.pdbx_description
1 polymer ?
#
loop_
_entity_poly.entity_id
_entity_poly.type
_entity_poly.pdbx_seq_one_letter_code
_entity_poly.pdbx_strand_id
1 'polypeptide(L)'
;MSDAVCVKCGSRKDGAFAPCAACGLDPAEHRALQAKSLLLSAAHASPAELAEAERRLKAGQPVAYAPERLAALEEELRTQQTPLLQPAKRGLPPIVWLPVVVAAAVVSAILYAFFSH
;
A
#
# COMPACT_ATOMS: atom_id res chain seq x y z
N MET A 1 9.48 5.32 6.27
CA MET A 1 8.92 4.69 5.05
C MET A 1 8.87 3.20 5.29
N SER A 2 7.73 2.57 5.02
CA SER A 2 7.53 1.14 5.21
C SER A 2 8.02 0.42 3.96
N ASP A 3 9.24 -0.11 3.95
CA ASP A 3 9.80 -0.76 2.76
C ASP A 3 9.40 -2.23 2.73
N ALA A 4 8.91 -2.72 1.59
CA ALA A 4 8.51 -4.11 1.40
C ALA A 4 8.78 -4.58 -0.03
N VAL A 5 8.93 -5.89 -0.21
CA VAL A 5 9.21 -6.53 -1.50
C VAL A 5 7.98 -7.30 -1.96
N CYS A 6 7.60 -7.14 -3.23
CA CYS A 6 6.49 -7.86 -3.82
C CYS A 6 6.83 -9.36 -3.95
N VAL A 7 6.02 -10.21 -3.32
CA VAL A 7 6.16 -11.68 -3.32
C VAL A 7 6.10 -12.34 -4.71
N LYS A 8 5.60 -11.63 -5.73
CA LYS A 8 5.46 -12.15 -7.10
C LYS A 8 6.57 -11.69 -8.04
N CYS A 9 6.91 -10.40 -8.04
CA CYS A 9 7.87 -9.83 -9.01
C CYS A 9 9.17 -9.31 -8.39
N GLY A 10 9.29 -9.30 -7.05
CA GLY A 10 10.47 -8.79 -6.36
C GLY A 10 10.64 -7.27 -6.38
N SER A 11 9.70 -6.50 -6.94
CA SER A 11 9.78 -5.02 -6.90
C SER A 11 9.51 -4.48 -5.50
N ARG A 12 10.21 -3.41 -5.12
CA ARG A 12 9.94 -2.69 -3.87
C ARG A 12 8.60 -1.95 -3.93
N LYS A 13 7.96 -1.81 -2.77
CA LYS A 13 6.68 -1.14 -2.60
C LYS A 13 6.60 -0.47 -1.23
N ASP A 14 5.75 0.55 -1.15
CA ASP A 14 5.49 1.31 0.07
C ASP A 14 4.47 0.56 0.94
N GLY A 15 4.95 -0.48 1.63
CA GLY A 15 4.22 -1.21 2.65
C GLY A 15 3.81 -2.62 2.27
N ALA A 16 3.74 -3.50 3.28
CA ALA A 16 3.46 -4.93 3.12
C ALA A 16 2.13 -5.23 2.41
N PHE A 17 1.11 -4.40 2.61
CA PHE A 17 -0.23 -4.63 2.03
C PHE A 17 -0.54 -3.74 0.82
N ALA A 18 0.39 -2.86 0.43
CA ALA A 18 0.18 -2.02 -0.74
C ALA A 18 0.17 -2.89 -2.01
N PRO A 19 -0.69 -2.54 -2.99
CA PRO A 19 -0.66 -3.16 -4.30
C PRO A 19 0.66 -2.85 -4.99
N CYS A 20 1.18 -3.82 -5.74
CA CYS A 20 2.45 -3.64 -6.43
C CYS A 20 2.27 -2.77 -7.69
N ALA A 21 2.98 -1.63 -7.75
CA ALA A 21 2.95 -0.75 -8.92
C ALA A 21 3.54 -1.38 -10.20
N ALA A 22 4.41 -2.39 -10.06
CA ALA A 22 5.06 -3.03 -11.21
C ALA A 22 4.23 -4.16 -11.84
N CYS A 23 3.64 -5.04 -11.02
CA CYS A 23 2.93 -6.24 -11.53
C CYS A 23 1.44 -6.30 -11.19
N GLY A 24 0.92 -5.29 -10.47
CA GLY A 24 -0.49 -5.19 -10.11
C GLY A 24 -0.98 -6.18 -9.05
N LEU A 25 -0.09 -6.99 -8.45
CA LEU A 25 -0.49 -7.90 -7.38
C LEU A 25 -1.04 -7.11 -6.20
N ASP A 26 -2.28 -7.38 -5.81
CA ASP A 26 -2.89 -6.87 -4.60
C ASP A 26 -2.83 -7.93 -3.48
N PRO A 27 -1.99 -7.75 -2.45
CA PRO A 27 -1.96 -8.65 -1.31
C PRO A 27 -3.26 -8.64 -0.52
N ALA A 28 -4.09 -7.60 -0.61
CA ALA A 28 -5.32 -7.47 0.15
C ALA A 28 -6.37 -8.53 -0.23
N GLU A 29 -6.31 -9.08 -1.44
CA GLU A 29 -7.27 -10.08 -1.95
C GLU A 29 -7.14 -11.45 -1.27
N HIS A 30 -5.96 -11.81 -0.75
CA HIS A 30 -5.70 -13.13 -0.17
C HIS A 30 -4.84 -13.09 1.09
N ARG A 31 -5.32 -13.67 2.20
CA ARG A 31 -4.59 -13.71 3.48
C ARG A 31 -3.20 -14.35 3.40
N ALA A 32 -3.04 -15.42 2.62
CA ALA A 32 -1.73 -16.04 2.43
C ALA A 32 -0.73 -15.09 1.73
N LEU A 33 -1.21 -14.20 0.85
CA LEU A 33 -0.38 -13.16 0.22
C LEU A 33 -0.07 -12.02 1.20
N GLN A 34 -1.00 -11.70 2.10
CA GLN A 34 -0.77 -10.74 3.19
C GLN A 34 0.36 -11.22 4.10
N ALA A 35 0.31 -12.46 4.60
CA ALA A 35 1.34 -13.03 5.46
C ALA A 35 2.72 -13.06 4.77
N LYS A 36 2.78 -13.51 3.50
CA LYS A 36 4.02 -13.52 2.72
C LYS A 36 4.57 -12.11 2.49
N SER A 37 3.70 -11.14 2.18
CA SER A 37 4.14 -9.75 1.94
C SER A 37 4.57 -9.04 3.22
N LEU A 38 4.01 -9.44 4.37
CA LEU A 38 4.40 -8.95 5.68
C LEU A 38 5.77 -9.50 6.09
N LEU A 39 6.05 -10.77 5.82
CA LEU A 39 7.40 -11.34 6.00
C LEU A 39 8.46 -10.65 5.15
N LEU A 40 8.11 -10.26 3.92
CA LEU A 40 8.99 -9.49 3.02
C LEU A 40 8.84 -7.98 3.23
N SER A 41 8.74 -7.54 4.48
CA SER A 41 8.72 -6.11 4.82
C SER A 41 9.75 -5.79 5.89
N ALA A 42 10.12 -4.51 5.98
CA ALA A 42 11.05 -4.00 6.98
C ALA A 42 10.61 -4.23 8.43
N ALA A 43 9.35 -4.62 8.66
CA ALA A 43 8.86 -5.01 9.98
C ALA A 43 9.36 -6.41 10.42
N HIS A 44 9.67 -7.30 9.47
CA HIS A 44 10.02 -8.70 9.76
C HIS A 44 11.32 -9.18 9.10
N ALA A 45 11.85 -8.42 8.15
CA ALA A 45 13.10 -8.71 7.44
C ALA A 45 14.04 -7.51 7.47
N SER A 46 15.33 -7.79 7.62
CA SER A 46 16.39 -6.79 7.51
C SER A 46 16.54 -6.28 6.07
N PRO A 47 17.14 -5.10 5.86
CA PRO A 47 17.39 -4.57 4.51
C PRO A 47 18.19 -5.51 3.62
N ALA A 48 19.12 -6.29 4.19
CA ALA A 48 19.91 -7.29 3.46
C ALA A 48 19.05 -8.48 3.00
N GLU A 49 18.17 -8.98 3.87
CA GLU A 49 17.23 -10.05 3.52
C GLU A 49 16.22 -9.61 2.46
N LEU A 50 15.75 -8.36 2.54
CA LEU A 50 14.87 -7.77 1.52
C LEU A 50 15.59 -7.65 0.17
N ALA A 51 16.86 -7.21 0.15
CA ALA A 51 17.63 -7.13 -1.08
C ALA A 51 17.89 -8.52 -1.71
N GLU A 52 18.14 -9.53 -0.89
CA GLU A 52 18.29 -10.91 -1.36
C GLU A 52 16.96 -11.45 -1.90
N ALA A 53 15.85 -11.23 -1.19
CA ALA A 53 14.51 -11.62 -1.66
C ALA A 53 14.15 -10.93 -2.98
N GLU A 54 14.43 -9.63 -3.10
CA GLU A 54 14.27 -8.85 -4.34
C GLU A 54 15.06 -9.50 -5.49
N ARG A 55 16.34 -9.80 -5.29
CA ARG A 55 17.20 -10.43 -6.30
C ARG A 55 16.65 -11.79 -6.74
N ARG A 56 16.29 -12.65 -5.78
CA ARG A 56 15.79 -14.00 -6.07
C ARG A 56 14.46 -13.97 -6.82
N LEU A 57 13.52 -13.15 -6.37
CA LEU A 57 12.20 -13.02 -7.02
C LEU A 57 12.31 -12.42 -8.42
N LYS A 58 13.19 -11.43 -8.63
CA LYS A 58 13.48 -10.90 -9.98
C LYS A 58 14.09 -11.94 -10.90
N ALA A 59 14.89 -12.87 -10.35
CA ALA A 59 15.45 -14.00 -11.09
C ALA A 59 14.47 -15.17 -11.27
N GLY A 60 13.21 -15.04 -10.80
CA GLY A 60 12.20 -16.11 -10.85
C GLY A 60 12.48 -17.27 -9.89
N GLN A 61 13.37 -17.08 -8.92
CA GLN A 61 13.70 -18.09 -7.93
C GLN A 61 12.77 -18.00 -6.71
N PRO A 62 12.39 -19.13 -6.11
CA PRO A 62 11.56 -19.15 -4.92
C PRO A 62 12.33 -18.57 -3.72
N VAL A 63 11.66 -17.76 -2.91
CA VAL A 63 12.18 -17.32 -1.60
C VAL A 63 11.77 -18.35 -0.55
N ALA A 64 12.71 -18.74 0.31
CA ALA A 64 12.41 -19.63 1.42
C ALA A 64 11.71 -18.83 2.52
N TYR A 65 10.48 -19.22 2.83
CA TYR A 65 9.74 -18.70 3.97
C TYR A 65 9.84 -19.73 5.09
N ALA A 66 10.21 -19.30 6.29
CA ALA A 66 10.15 -20.16 7.48
C ALA A 66 8.67 -20.52 7.74
N PRO A 67 8.25 -21.79 7.59
CA PRO A 67 6.85 -22.18 7.65
C PRO A 67 6.23 -21.88 9.02
N GLU A 68 7.01 -22.03 10.10
CA GLU A 68 6.60 -21.66 11.46
C GLU A 68 6.28 -20.16 11.60
N ARG A 69 7.06 -19.28 10.96
CA ARG A 69 6.80 -17.83 10.99
C ARG A 69 5.59 -17.46 10.14
N LEU A 70 5.42 -18.15 9.01
CA LEU A 70 4.28 -17.92 8.13
C LEU A 70 2.97 -18.29 8.83
N ALA A 71 2.92 -19.46 9.48
CA ALA A 71 1.76 -19.92 10.23
C ALA A 71 1.43 -19.01 11.43
N ALA A 72 2.46 -18.56 12.16
CA ALA A 72 2.29 -17.62 13.26
C ALA A 72 1.67 -16.29 12.78
N LEU A 73 2.15 -15.74 11.66
CA LEU A 73 1.60 -14.51 11.09
C LEU A 73 0.20 -14.71 10.48
N GLU A 74 -0.09 -15.85 9.89
CA GLU A 74 -1.44 -16.17 9.41
C GLU A 74 -2.44 -16.24 10.56
N GLU A 75 -2.05 -16.82 11.69
CA GLU A 75 -2.89 -16.87 12.89
C GLU A 75 -2.98 -15.50 13.58
N GLU A 76 -1.91 -14.72 13.58
CA GLU A 76 -1.93 -13.33 14.06
C GLU A 76 -2.86 -12.45 13.21
N LEU A 77 -2.79 -12.56 11.89
CA LEU A 77 -3.72 -11.89 10.97
C LEU A 77 -5.16 -12.39 11.11
N ARG A 78 -5.36 -13.62 11.59
CA ARG A 78 -6.69 -14.19 11.87
C ARG A 78 -7.29 -13.66 13.17
N THR A 79 -6.45 -13.53 14.20
CA THR A 79 -6.85 -13.12 15.56
C THR A 79 -6.92 -11.60 15.69
N GLN A 80 -6.08 -10.84 14.99
CA GLN A 80 -6.16 -9.39 14.88
C GLN A 80 -7.21 -8.97 13.84
N GLN A 81 -8.50 -9.13 14.19
CA GLN A 81 -9.62 -8.62 13.39
C GLN A 81 -9.81 -7.09 13.48
N THR A 82 -8.75 -6.27 13.56
CA THR A 82 -8.90 -4.80 13.70
C THR A 82 -7.75 -4.03 13.05
N PRO A 83 -8.01 -2.81 12.57
CA PRO A 83 -7.84 -2.38 11.20
C PRO A 83 -6.40 -1.87 10.93
N LEU A 84 -5.44 -2.77 10.77
CA LEU A 84 -4.26 -2.45 9.94
C LEU A 84 -4.62 -2.45 8.44
N LEU A 85 -5.86 -2.87 8.14
CA LEU A 85 -6.64 -2.61 6.92
C LEU A 85 -6.99 -1.12 6.81
N GLN A 86 -6.01 -0.23 6.64
CA GLN A 86 -6.29 0.92 5.80
C GLN A 86 -5.92 0.50 4.39
N PRO A 87 -6.90 0.19 3.50
CA PRO A 87 -6.60 0.26 2.08
C PRO A 87 -5.92 1.60 1.90
N ALA A 88 -4.70 1.60 1.36
CA ALA A 88 -3.96 2.82 1.08
C ALA A 88 -4.98 3.79 0.49
N LYS A 89 -5.35 4.83 1.25
CA LYS A 89 -6.40 5.74 0.83
C LYS A 89 -5.89 6.27 -0.49
N ARG A 90 -6.47 5.82 -1.62
CA ARG A 90 -6.34 6.53 -2.88
C ARG A 90 -6.82 7.92 -2.51
N GLY A 91 -5.89 8.85 -2.38
CA GLY A 91 -6.22 10.24 -2.13
C GLY A 91 -7.32 10.59 -3.11
N LEU A 92 -8.44 11.10 -2.59
CA LEU A 92 -9.56 11.54 -3.39
C LEU A 92 -8.98 12.40 -4.53
N PRO A 93 -9.21 12.06 -5.81
CA PRO A 93 -8.51 12.74 -6.89
C PRO A 93 -8.80 14.25 -6.82
N PRO A 94 -7.82 15.12 -7.06
CA PRO A 94 -7.99 16.58 -6.97
C PRO A 94 -9.14 17.11 -7.85
N ILE A 95 -9.59 16.31 -8.83
CA ILE A 95 -10.77 16.53 -9.66
C ILE A 95 -12.06 16.73 -8.86
N VAL A 96 -12.21 16.11 -7.67
CA VAL A 96 -13.42 16.25 -6.84
C VAL A 96 -13.55 17.66 -6.23
N TRP A 97 -12.43 18.36 -6.05
CA TRP A 97 -12.42 19.69 -5.43
C TRP A 97 -12.60 20.84 -6.42
N LEU A 98 -12.41 20.58 -7.72
CA LEU A 98 -12.57 21.57 -8.78
C LEU A 98 -13.94 22.31 -8.74
N PRO A 99 -15.10 21.63 -8.64
CA PRO A 99 -16.39 22.33 -8.61
C PRO A 99 -16.57 23.20 -7.37
N VAL A 100 -15.99 22.81 -6.23
CA VAL A 100 -16.07 23.59 -4.98
C VAL A 100 -15.27 24.89 -5.11
N VAL A 101 -14.06 24.83 -5.67
CA VAL A 101 -13.21 26.01 -5.90
C VAL A 101 -13.87 26.95 -6.91
N VAL A 102 -14.44 26.42 -7.99
CA VAL A 102 -15.15 27.23 -9.00
C VAL A 102 -16.37 27.91 -8.40
N ALA A 103 -17.20 27.19 -7.64
CA ALA A 103 -18.36 27.78 -6.99
C ALA A 103 -17.97 28.88 -6.00
N ALA A 104 -16.93 28.66 -5.19
CA ALA A 104 -16.43 29.67 -4.27
C ALA A 104 -15.93 30.93 -5.00
N ALA A 105 -15.17 30.78 -6.09
CA ALA A 105 -14.69 31.91 -6.89
C ALA A 105 -15.83 32.71 -7.53
N VAL A 106 -16.87 32.02 -8.03
CA VAL A 106 -18.07 32.68 -8.60
C VAL A 106 -18.83 33.46 -7.53
N VAL A 107 -19.06 32.87 -6.35
CA VAL A 107 -19.73 33.56 -5.24
C VAL A 107 -18.91 34.77 -4.78
N SER A 108 -17.59 34.63 -4.64
CA SER A 108 -16.72 35.77 -4.30
C SER A 108 -16.77 36.88 -5.34
N ALA A 109 -16.80 36.55 -6.64
CA ALA A 109 -16.92 37.54 -7.71
C ALA A 109 -18.27 38.27 -7.69
N ILE A 110 -19.37 37.56 -7.44
CA ILE A 110 -20.71 38.15 -7.30
C ILE A 110 -20.75 39.10 -6.09
N LEU A 111 -20.25 38.66 -4.93
CA LEU A 111 -20.19 39.49 -3.73
C LEU A 111 -19.35 40.75 -3.96
N TYR A 112 -18.20 40.63 -4.62
CA TYR A 112 -17.33 41.77 -4.93
C TYR A 112 -18.01 42.79 -5.87
N ALA A 113 -18.75 42.30 -6.88
CA ALA A 113 -19.50 43.14 -7.80
C ALA A 113 -20.67 43.86 -7.12
N PHE A 114 -21.37 43.21 -6.18
CA PHE A 114 -22.44 43.83 -5.40
C PHE A 114 -21.95 44.85 -4.37
N PHE A 115 -20.76 44.64 -3.79
CA PHE A 115 -20.23 45.52 -2.75
C PHE A 115 -19.40 46.70 -3.29
N SER A 116 -18.98 46.65 -4.56
CA SER A 116 -18.24 47.73 -5.23
C SER A 116 -19.15 48.74 -5.95
N HIS A 117 -20.48 48.63 -5.78
CA HIS A 117 -21.48 49.44 -6.44
C HIS A 117 -22.31 50.24 -5.44
#